data_AF-A0A417PE47-F1
#
_entry.id   AF-A0A417PE47-F1
#
_cell.length_a   1.000
_cell.length_b   1.000
_cell.length_c   1.000
_cell.angle_alpha   90.00
_cell.angle_beta   90.00
_cell.angle_gamma   90.00
#
_symmetry.space_group_name_H-M   'P 1'
#
loop_
_entity.id
_entity.type
_entity.pdbx_description
1 polymer ?
#
loop_
_entity_poly.entity_id
_entity_poly.type
_entity_poly.pdbx_seq_one_letter_code
_entity_poly.pdbx_strand_id
1 'polypeptide(L)' 'MTLYNLNYGSSYATQANENVIENVIEISEEKIKIWDIVRLIRLKVITYDDLSDFSDELQLEVKRILEMSR' A
#
# COMPACT_ATOMS: atom_id res chain seq x y z
N MET A 1 -19.75 -32.14 33.35
CA MET A 1 -18.73 -31.08 33.49
C MET A 1 -18.28 -30.72 32.08
N THR A 2 -18.64 -29.54 31.60
CA THR A 2 -18.53 -29.10 30.20
C THR A 2 -17.09 -28.72 29.84
N LEU A 3 -16.57 -29.28 28.75
CA LEU A 3 -15.28 -28.92 28.14
C LEU A 3 -15.39 -27.54 27.47
N TYR A 4 -15.30 -26.47 28.26
CA TYR A 4 -15.26 -25.10 27.73
C TYR A 4 -13.86 -24.77 27.20
N ASN A 5 -13.71 -24.93 25.89
CA ASN A 5 -13.09 -23.99 24.96
C ASN A 5 -11.75 -23.32 25.36
N LEU A 6 -10.64 -24.01 25.09
CA LEU A 6 -9.28 -23.45 25.12
C LEU A 6 -8.84 -22.82 23.78
N ASN A 7 -9.73 -22.67 22.79
CA ASN A 7 -9.35 -22.26 21.44
C ASN A 7 -9.36 -20.72 21.20
N TYR A 8 -9.72 -19.93 22.21
CA TYR A 8 -9.80 -18.47 22.05
C TYR A 8 -8.41 -17.82 21.87
N GLY A 9 -7.39 -18.24 22.61
CA GLY A 9 -6.05 -17.61 22.56
C GLY A 9 -5.30 -17.83 21.24
N SER A 10 -5.50 -18.97 20.58
CA SER A 10 -4.85 -19.29 19.30
C SER A 10 -5.48 -18.52 18.14
N SER A 11 -6.80 -18.30 18.17
CA SER A 11 -7.52 -17.63 17.09
C SER A 11 -7.16 -16.15 16.98
N TYR A 12 -7.05 -15.42 18.09
CA TYR A 12 -6.67 -14.00 18.06
C TYR A 12 -5.22 -13.78 17.61
N ALA A 13 -4.28 -14.63 18.04
CA ALA A 13 -2.88 -14.54 17.60
C ALA A 13 -2.71 -14.92 16.11
N THR A 14 -3.58 -15.80 15.60
CA THR A 14 -3.63 -16.16 14.17
C THR A 14 -4.23 -15.02 13.34
N GLN A 15 -5.38 -14.49 13.73
CA GLN A 15 -6.03 -13.37 13.03
C GLN A 15 -5.20 -12.07 13.04
N ALA A 16 -4.51 -11.77 14.14
CA ALA A 16 -3.63 -10.61 14.20
C ALA A 16 -2.44 -10.74 13.24
N ASN A 17 -1.94 -11.95 12.99
CA ASN A 17 -0.85 -12.16 12.04
C ASN A 17 -1.32 -12.08 10.58
N GLU A 18 -2.52 -12.59 10.30
CA GLU A 18 -3.15 -12.53 8.97
C GLU A 18 -3.42 -11.07 8.58
N ASN A 19 -4.02 -10.29 9.48
CA ASN A 19 -4.30 -8.87 9.24
C ASN A 19 -3.02 -8.03 9.05
N VAL A 20 -1.93 -8.37 9.75
CA VAL A 20 -0.63 -7.67 9.56
C VAL A 20 -0.01 -8.03 8.21
N ILE A 21 -0.07 -9.30 7.80
CA ILE A 21 0.45 -9.74 6.51
C ILE A 21 -0.37 -9.11 5.36
N GLU A 22 -1.69 -9.09 5.47
CA GLU A 22 -2.58 -8.46 4.50
C GLU A 22 -2.27 -6.96 4.34
N ASN A 23 -2.20 -6.21 5.45
CA ASN A 23 -1.83 -4.79 5.42
C ASN A 23 -0.43 -4.55 4.82
N VAL A 24 0.55 -5.41 5.09
CA VAL A 24 1.90 -5.29 4.53
C VAL A 24 1.91 -5.54 3.02
N ILE A 25 1.11 -6.51 2.54
CA ILE A 25 0.96 -6.78 1.10
C ILE A 25 0.27 -5.60 0.42
N GLU A 26 -0.84 -5.12 0.98
CA GLU A 26 -1.60 -3.98 0.44
C GLU A 26 -0.72 -2.73 0.30
N ILE A 27 0.01 -2.36 1.36
CA ILE A 27 0.95 -1.22 1.33
C ILE A 27 2.06 -1.44 0.29
N SER A 28 2.55 -2.66 0.15
CA SER A 28 3.61 -2.98 -0.82
C SER A 28 3.10 -2.87 -2.26
N GLU A 29 1.89 -3.34 -2.54
CA GLU A 29 1.26 -3.21 -3.86
C GLU A 29 0.98 -1.74 -4.21
N GLU A 30 0.47 -0.95 -3.27
CA GLU A 30 0.26 0.49 -3.47
C GLU A 30 1.59 1.20 -3.78
N LYS A 31 2.64 0.89 -3.01
CA LYS A 31 3.97 1.46 -3.28
C LYS A 31 4.49 1.07 -4.66
N ILE A 32 4.35 -0.20 -5.07
CA ILE A 32 4.76 -0.66 -6.41
C ILE A 32 4.02 0.14 -7.48
N LYS A 33 2.70 0.33 -7.36
CA LYS A 33 1.89 1.12 -8.30
C LYS A 33 2.37 2.57 -8.41
N ILE A 34 2.72 3.20 -7.29
CA ILE A 34 3.25 4.59 -7.28
C ILE A 34 4.60 4.67 -8.00
N TRP A 35 5.51 3.73 -7.76
CA TRP A 35 6.80 3.68 -8.46
C TRP A 35 6.66 3.48 -9.96
N ASP A 36 5.67 2.70 -10.41
CA ASP A 36 5.36 2.53 -11.83
C ASP A 36 4.86 3.83 -12.46
N ILE A 37 3.97 4.57 -11.79
CA ILE A 37 3.52 5.90 -12.24
C ILE A 37 4.70 6.86 -12.37
N VAL A 38 5.54 6.94 -11.33
CA VAL A 38 6.77 7.77 -11.33
C VAL A 38 7.67 7.40 -12.52
N ARG A 39 7.85 6.11 -12.79
CA ARG A 39 8.64 5.62 -13.91
C ARG A 39 8.04 6.05 -15.26
N LEU A 40 6.72 5.95 -15.42
CA LEU A 40 6.03 6.39 -16.64
C LEU A 40 6.21 7.89 -16.90
N ILE A 41 6.15 8.73 -15.85
CA ILE A 41 6.41 10.17 -15.93
C ILE A 41 7.87 10.44 -16.33
N ARG A 42 8.83 9.76 -15.71
CA ARG A 42 10.26 9.92 -16.05
C ARG A 42 10.58 9.53 -17.49
N LEU A 43 9.92 8.50 -17.99
CA LEU A 43 10.01 8.08 -19.40
C LEU A 43 9.18 8.97 -20.35
N LYS A 44 8.49 9.99 -19.83
CA LYS A 44 7.62 10.92 -20.56
C LYS A 44 6.49 10.22 -21.32
N VAL A 45 6.02 9.08 -20.81
CA VAL A 45 4.86 8.36 -21.35
C VAL A 45 3.55 9.06 -20.96
N ILE A 46 3.52 9.59 -19.72
CA ILE A 46 2.48 10.47 -19.19
C ILE A 46 3.16 11.69 -18.55
N THR A 47 2.39 12.70 -18.20
CA THR A 47 2.83 13.89 -17.47
C THR A 47 2.22 13.92 -16.06
N TYR A 48 2.72 14.81 -15.21
CA TYR A 48 2.16 14.98 -13.87
C TYR A 48 0.71 15.52 -13.92
N ASP A 49 0.38 16.37 -14.90
CA ASP A 49 -0.95 16.97 -15.03
C ASP A 49 -2.04 15.93 -15.36
N ASP A 50 -1.64 14.80 -15.99
CA ASP A 50 -2.53 13.65 -16.25
C ASP A 50 -2.98 12.95 -14.95
N LEU A 51 -2.38 13.27 -13.81
CA LEU A 51 -2.79 12.74 -12.49
C LEU A 51 -3.87 13.59 -11.80
N SER A 52 -4.37 14.66 -12.44
CA SER A 52 -5.31 15.62 -11.84
C SER A 52 -6.63 15.01 -11.35
N ASP A 53 -7.12 13.95 -12.00
CA ASP A 53 -8.35 13.23 -11.60
C ASP A 53 -8.12 12.23 -10.45
N PHE A 54 -6.88 12.04 -9.99
CA PHE A 54 -6.54 11.12 -8.90
C PHE A 54 -6.48 11.85 -7.55
N SER A 55 -6.45 11.08 -6.45
CA SER A 55 -6.41 11.63 -5.10
C SER A 55 -5.19 12.51 -4.84
N ASP A 56 -5.36 13.54 -4.02
CA ASP A 56 -4.29 14.44 -3.60
C ASP A 56 -3.13 13.68 -2.95
N GLU A 57 -3.42 12.61 -2.19
CA GLU A 57 -2.41 11.78 -1.54
C GLU A 57 -1.48 11.09 -2.54
N LEU A 58 -2.04 10.48 -3.58
CA LEU A 58 -1.26 9.84 -4.65
C LEU A 58 -0.43 10.89 -5.40
N GLN A 59 -1.04 12.02 -5.76
CA GLN A 59 -0.35 13.12 -6.43
C GLN A 59 0.84 13.63 -5.60
N LEU A 60 0.64 13.84 -4.30
CA LEU A 60 1.70 14.29 -3.38
C LEU A 60 2.84 13.28 -3.25
N GLU A 61 2.53 11.99 -3.13
CA GLU A 61 3.58 10.95 -3.02
C GLU A 61 4.39 10.83 -4.33
N VAL A 62 3.73 10.83 -5.48
CA VAL A 62 4.39 10.86 -6.79
C VAL A 62 5.29 12.09 -6.91
N LYS A 63 4.79 13.27 -6.53
CA LYS A 63 5.56 14.53 -6.53
C LYS A 63 6.79 14.45 -5.63
N ARG A 64 6.63 13.96 -4.39
CA ARG A 64 7.75 13.76 -3.44
C ARG A 64 8.83 12.89 -4.04
N ILE A 65 8.48 11.74 -4.62
CA ILE A 65 9.46 10.81 -5.20
C ILE A 65 10.17 11.41 -6.42
N LEU A 66 9.45 12.12 -7.28
CA LEU A 66 10.02 12.82 -8.43
C LEU A 66 11.04 13.88 -8.01
N GLU A 67 10.77 14.61 -6.92
CA GLU A 67 11.67 15.63 -6.37
C GLU A 67 12.86 15.03 -5.61
N MET A 68 12.70 13.88 -4.95
CA MET A 68 13.77 13.21 -4.20
C MET A 68 14.88 12.63 -5.08
N SER A 69 14.56 12.21 -6.31
CA SER A 69 15.57 11.62 -7.23
C SER A 69 15.95 12.57 -8.39
N ARG A 70 15.90 13.88 -8.13
CA ARG A 70 16.23 14.92 -9.12
C ARG A 70 17.72 15.06 -9.37
#